data_AF-K9LL98-F1
#
_entry.id   AF-K9LL98-F1
#
_cell.length_a   1.000
_cell.length_b   1.000
_cell.length_c   1.000
_cell.angle_alpha   90.00
_cell.angle_beta   90.00
_cell.angle_gamma   90.00
#
_symmetry.space_group_name_H-M   'P 1'
#
loop_
_entity.id
_entity.type
_entity.pdbx_description
1 polymer ?
#
loop_
_entity_poly.entity_id
_entity_poly.type
_entity_poly.pdbx_seq_one_letter_code
_entity_poly.pdbx_strand_id
1 'polypeptide(L)'
;GPTCQYCHMRGGHHNVQRLSTVYTSMGMSNADRGAPLWKEKRDTWASVCDDCHSPRFARENLQAMDEACKDAGLKYTETFKVAENLMLDGMGEPMPKDLAPD
;
A
#
# COMPACT_ATOMS: atom_id res chain seq x y z
N GLY A 1 -22.32 -6.20 -8.30
CA GLY A 1 -20.94 -5.82 -7.94
C GLY A 1 -20.77 -5.99 -6.43
N PRO A 2 -19.54 -6.20 -5.94
CA PRO A 2 -19.27 -6.36 -4.51
C PRO A 2 -19.50 -5.06 -3.73
N THR A 3 -19.87 -5.16 -2.45
CA THR A 3 -19.89 -4.03 -1.49
C THR A 3 -18.64 -4.05 -0.60
N CYS A 4 -18.44 -3.01 0.21
CA CYS A 4 -17.36 -2.98 1.21
C CYS A 4 -17.41 -4.22 2.12
N GLN A 5 -18.60 -4.56 2.61
CA GLN A 5 -18.85 -5.69 3.49
C GLN A 5 -18.62 -7.03 2.79
N TYR A 6 -18.94 -7.12 1.49
CA TYR A 6 -18.76 -8.35 0.72
C TYR A 6 -17.31 -8.83 0.75
N CYS A 7 -16.36 -7.91 0.55
CA CYS A 7 -14.94 -8.22 0.51
C CYS A 7 -14.29 -8.23 1.90
N HIS A 8 -14.55 -7.20 2.72
CA HIS A 8 -13.83 -7.01 3.98
C HIS A 8 -14.47 -7.72 5.18
N MET A 9 -15.76 -8.06 5.11
CA MET A 9 -16.49 -8.83 6.13
C MET A 9 -16.91 -10.20 5.57
N ARG A 10 -16.03 -10.83 4.78
CA ARG A 10 -16.29 -12.10 4.10
C ARG A 10 -16.84 -13.15 5.07
N GLY A 11 -17.94 -13.80 4.70
CA GLY A 11 -18.62 -14.78 5.56
C GLY A 11 -19.28 -14.20 6.81
N GLY A 12 -19.51 -12.88 6.87
CA GLY A 12 -20.08 -12.20 8.04
C GLY A 12 -19.07 -11.95 9.17
N HIS A 13 -17.77 -12.08 8.90
CA HIS A 13 -16.73 -11.90 9.90
C HIS A 13 -16.58 -10.43 10.32
N HIS A 14 -16.51 -10.16 11.63
CA HIS A 14 -16.52 -8.80 12.16
C HIS A 14 -15.14 -8.17 12.39
N ASN A 15 -14.05 -8.96 12.35
CA ASN A 15 -12.72 -8.37 12.19
C ASN A 15 -12.46 -8.09 10.70
N VAL A 16 -12.66 -6.84 10.33
CA VAL A 16 -12.57 -6.27 8.97
C VAL A 16 -11.16 -6.26 8.38
N GLN A 17 -10.12 -6.39 9.22
CA GLN A 17 -8.72 -6.44 8.78
C GLN A 17 -8.22 -7.86 8.53
N ARG A 18 -9.05 -8.89 8.77
CA ARG A 18 -8.63 -10.29 8.66
C ARG A 18 -8.03 -10.65 7.30
N LEU A 19 -8.55 -10.08 6.22
CA LEU A 19 -8.05 -10.34 4.86
C LEU A 19 -6.83 -9.49 4.50
N SER A 20 -6.45 -8.49 5.30
CA SER A 20 -5.33 -7.60 4.96
C SER A 20 -4.01 -8.37 4.79
N THR A 21 -3.28 -8.07 3.72
CA THR A 21 -1.96 -8.68 3.47
C THR A 21 -0.98 -8.31 4.58
N VAL A 22 -0.80 -7.01 4.82
CA VAL A 22 0.10 -6.45 5.84
C VAL A 22 -0.30 -5.01 6.13
N TYR A 23 -0.16 -4.58 7.39
CA TYR A 23 -0.39 -3.19 7.78
C TYR A 23 0.76 -2.31 7.26
N THR A 24 0.42 -1.22 6.57
CA THR A 24 1.39 -0.38 5.84
C THR A 24 1.26 1.10 6.18
N SER A 25 0.81 1.40 7.41
CA SER A 25 0.60 2.77 7.88
C SER A 25 -0.23 3.60 6.88
N MET A 26 -1.45 3.14 6.60
CA MET A 26 -2.35 3.73 5.58
C MET A 26 -1.75 3.80 4.16
N GLY A 27 -0.76 2.96 3.84
CA GLY A 27 -0.11 2.91 2.52
C GLY A 27 1.13 3.81 2.41
N MET A 28 1.52 4.53 3.45
CA MET A 28 2.75 5.33 3.46
C MET A 28 4.00 4.46 3.47
N SER A 29 3.96 3.29 4.12
CA SER A 29 5.04 2.31 4.06
C SER A 29 4.88 1.42 2.82
N ASN A 30 5.96 1.29 2.04
CA ASN A 30 5.89 0.49 0.82
C ASN A 30 6.02 -1.01 1.11
N ALA A 31 5.25 -1.82 0.39
CA ALA A 31 5.30 -3.27 0.46
C ALA A 31 4.81 -3.89 -0.86
N ASP A 32 5.64 -4.71 -1.48
CA ASP A 32 5.22 -5.56 -2.59
C ASP A 32 4.33 -6.69 -2.05
N ARG A 33 3.01 -6.56 -2.21
CA ARG A 33 2.04 -7.55 -1.72
C ARG A 33 1.91 -8.75 -2.66
N GLY A 34 2.54 -8.69 -3.83
CA GLY A 34 2.63 -9.78 -4.82
C GLY A 34 3.88 -10.64 -4.66
N ALA A 35 4.83 -10.21 -3.82
CA ALA A 35 6.04 -10.97 -3.53
C ALA A 35 5.72 -12.40 -2.98
N PRO A 36 6.59 -13.41 -3.23
CA PRO A 36 6.37 -14.77 -2.76
C PRO A 36 6.09 -14.91 -1.26
N LEU A 37 6.66 -14.01 -0.45
CA LEU A 37 6.41 -13.92 0.99
C LEU A 37 4.91 -13.82 1.35
N TRP A 38 4.12 -13.17 0.50
CA TRP A 38 2.70 -12.90 0.75
C TRP A 38 1.75 -13.73 -0.13
N LYS A 39 2.27 -14.77 -0.79
CA LYS A 39 1.53 -15.55 -1.78
C LYS A 39 0.19 -16.06 -1.26
N GLU A 40 0.14 -16.64 -0.06
CA GLU A 40 -1.11 -17.19 0.50
C GLU A 40 -2.17 -16.10 0.74
N LYS A 41 -1.74 -14.91 1.18
CA LYS A 41 -2.65 -13.78 1.38
C LYS A 41 -3.12 -13.19 0.06
N ARG A 42 -2.24 -13.14 -0.96
CA ARG A 42 -2.62 -12.78 -2.34
C ARG A 42 -3.62 -13.77 -2.91
N ASP A 43 -3.41 -15.07 -2.71
CA ASP A 43 -4.31 -16.13 -3.15
C ASP A 43 -5.68 -16.01 -2.45
N THR A 44 -5.71 -15.61 -1.17
CA THR A 44 -6.94 -15.32 -0.43
C THR A 44 -7.71 -14.11 -1.00
N TRP A 45 -7.02 -13.07 -1.46
CA TRP A 45 -7.69 -11.96 -2.15
C TRP A 45 -8.20 -12.37 -3.53
N ALA A 46 -7.41 -13.13 -4.28
CA ALA A 46 -7.85 -13.64 -5.58
C ALA A 46 -9.13 -14.47 -5.44
N SER A 47 -9.26 -15.31 -4.40
CA SER A 47 -10.46 -16.11 -4.18
C SER A 47 -11.72 -15.29 -3.83
N VAL A 48 -11.58 -14.06 -3.32
CA VAL A 48 -12.71 -13.13 -3.17
C VAL A 48 -13.15 -12.60 -4.53
N CYS A 49 -12.20 -12.30 -5.41
CA CYS A 49 -12.47 -11.83 -6.77
C CYS A 49 -13.03 -12.93 -7.68
N ASP A 50 -12.68 -14.19 -7.41
CA ASP A 50 -13.09 -15.37 -8.18
C ASP A 50 -14.61 -15.60 -8.19
N ASP A 51 -15.36 -14.98 -7.26
CA ASP A 51 -16.82 -15.05 -7.27
C ASP A 51 -17.45 -14.40 -8.51
N CYS A 52 -16.74 -13.49 -9.18
CA CYS A 52 -17.25 -12.71 -10.31
C CYS A 52 -16.27 -12.60 -11.49
N HIS A 53 -15.00 -12.95 -11.31
CA HIS A 53 -13.96 -12.83 -12.32
C HIS A 53 -13.14 -14.12 -12.44
N SER A 54 -12.36 -14.25 -13.52
CA SER A 54 -11.38 -15.33 -13.60
C SER A 54 -10.21 -15.09 -12.64
N PRO A 55 -9.58 -16.15 -12.09
CA PRO A 55 -8.44 -16.01 -11.20
C PRO A 55 -7.25 -15.27 -11.82
N ARG A 56 -7.07 -15.43 -13.13
CA ARG A 56 -6.03 -14.73 -13.89
C ARG A 56 -6.28 -13.22 -13.88
N PHE A 57 -7.50 -12.80 -14.23
CA PHE A 57 -7.86 -11.38 -14.27
C PHE A 57 -7.66 -10.71 -12.90
N ALA A 58 -8.11 -11.37 -11.82
CA ALA A 58 -7.94 -10.86 -10.47
C ALA A 58 -6.45 -10.70 -10.09
N ARG A 59 -5.63 -11.72 -10.36
CA ARG A 59 -4.18 -11.70 -10.04
C ARG A 59 -3.44 -10.63 -10.82
N GLU A 60 -3.68 -10.50 -12.11
CA GLU A 60 -3.02 -9.49 -12.96
C GLU A 60 -3.41 -8.07 -12.54
N ASN A 61 -4.68 -7.83 -12.20
CA ASN A 61 -5.13 -6.53 -11.72
C ASN A 61 -4.54 -6.18 -10.33
N LEU A 62 -4.43 -7.16 -9.43
CA LEU A 62 -3.75 -6.97 -8.13
C LEU A 62 -2.23 -6.78 -8.28
N GLN A 63 -1.60 -7.41 -9.28
CA GLN A 63 -0.20 -7.19 -9.60
C GLN A 63 0.03 -5.76 -10.12
N ALA A 64 -0.88 -5.23 -10.95
CA ALA A 64 -0.80 -3.84 -11.40
C ALA A 64 -0.86 -2.84 -10.24
N MET A 65 -1.64 -3.13 -9.19
CA MET A 65 -1.64 -2.36 -7.93
C MET A 65 -0.26 -2.41 -7.26
N ASP A 66 0.39 -3.57 -7.19
CA ASP A 66 1.73 -3.69 -6.58
C ASP A 66 2.77 -2.84 -7.31
N GLU A 67 2.78 -2.87 -8.64
CA GLU A 67 3.71 -2.08 -9.45
C GLU A 67 3.43 -0.58 -9.30
N ALA A 68 2.17 -0.16 -9.30
CA ALA A 68 1.81 1.23 -9.06
C ALA A 68 2.25 1.73 -7.66
N CYS A 69 2.15 0.89 -6.63
CA CYS A 69 2.66 1.22 -5.29
C CYS A 69 4.20 1.32 -5.25
N LYS A 70 4.91 0.44 -5.97
CA LYS A 70 6.37 0.54 -6.11
C LYS A 70 6.76 1.86 -6.77
N ASP A 71 6.15 2.18 -7.91
CA ASP A 71 6.40 3.41 -8.67
C ASP A 71 6.10 4.67 -7.84
N ALA A 72 5.01 4.66 -7.07
CA ALA A 72 4.69 5.75 -6.15
C ALA A 72 5.78 5.93 -5.08
N GLY A 73 6.28 4.83 -4.51
CA GLY A 73 7.39 4.86 -3.55
C GLY A 73 8.70 5.38 -4.14
N LEU A 74 8.98 5.09 -5.41
CA LEU A 74 10.14 5.65 -6.12
C LEU A 74 10.04 7.18 -6.21
N LYS A 75 8.88 7.71 -6.65
CA LYS A 75 8.65 9.16 -6.72
C LYS A 75 8.75 9.83 -5.35
N TYR A 76 8.22 9.19 -4.30
CA TYR A 76 8.36 9.71 -2.94
C TYR A 76 9.82 9.72 -2.49
N THR A 77 10.59 8.68 -2.81
CA THR A 77 12.02 8.61 -2.46
C THR A 77 12.81 9.74 -3.13
N GLU A 78 12.53 10.02 -4.41
CA GLU A 78 13.11 11.16 -5.12
C GLU A 78 12.73 12.50 -4.46
N THR A 79 11.44 12.68 -4.17
CA THR A 79 10.93 13.90 -3.52
C THR A 79 11.56 14.11 -2.14
N PHE A 80 11.61 13.04 -1.34
CA PHE A 80 12.20 13.06 -0.01
C PHE A 80 13.68 13.40 -0.07
N LYS A 81 14.42 12.89 -1.07
CA LYS A 81 15.84 13.18 -1.22
C LYS A 81 16.10 14.66 -1.50
N VAL A 82 15.23 15.33 -2.27
CA VAL A 82 15.32 16.78 -2.47
C VAL A 82 15.14 17.53 -1.14
N ALA A 83 14.12 17.19 -0.37
CA ALA A 83 13.86 17.81 0.93
C ALA A 83 14.97 17.53 1.94
N GLU A 84 15.47 16.29 2.00
CA GLU A 84 16.59 15.90 2.85
C GLU A 84 17.86 16.68 2.51
N ASN A 85 18.16 16.89 1.22
CA ASN A 85 19.32 17.66 0.82
C ASN A 85 19.20 19.14 1.21
N LEU A 86 18.02 19.76 1.07
CA LEU A 86 17.81 21.14 1.56
C LEU A 86 18.12 21.25 3.06
N MET A 87 17.73 20.24 3.82
CA MET A 87 18.00 20.17 5.26
C MET A 87 19.48 19.96 5.58
N LEU A 88 20.15 19.04 4.87
CA LEU A 88 21.57 18.73 5.08
C LEU A 88 22.48 19.88 4.66
N ASP A 89 22.13 20.59 3.58
CA ASP A 89 22.90 21.73 3.06
C ASP A 89 22.61 23.02 3.86
N GLY A 90 21.68 22.98 4.83
CA GLY A 90 21.29 24.15 5.63
C GLY A 90 20.53 25.21 4.84
N MET A 91 19.92 24.82 3.71
CA MET A 91 19.15 25.67 2.80
C MET A 91 17.63 25.52 2.98
N GLY A 92 17.17 24.78 3.99
CA GLY A 92 15.77 24.71 4.35
C GLY A 92 15.31 26.04 4.96
N GLU A 93 14.26 26.66 4.40
CA GLU A 93 13.76 27.94 4.89
C GLU A 93 12.29 27.83 5.33
N PRO A 94 11.98 27.96 6.64
CA PRO A 94 12.92 28.02 7.78
C PRO A 94 13.54 26.65 8.11
N MET A 95 14.69 26.64 8.79
CA MET A 95 15.25 25.42 9.37
C MET A 95 14.44 25.01 10.61
N PRO A 96 14.44 23.73 11.03
CA PRO A 96 13.63 23.29 12.17
C PRO A 96 13.87 24.03 13.47
N LYS A 97 15.12 24.45 13.74
CA LYS A 97 15.47 25.23 14.94
C LYS A 97 14.80 26.61 14.99
N ASP A 98 14.36 27.12 13.84
CA ASP A 98 13.74 28.43 13.67
C ASP A 98 12.20 28.32 13.59
N LEU A 99 11.67 27.10 13.55
CA LEU A 99 10.24 26.83 13.69
C LEU A 99 9.80 26.89 15.17
N ALA A 100 8.50 27.01 15.39
CA ALA A 100 7.92 26.73 16.70
C ALA A 100 8.19 25.25 17.07
N PRO A 101 8.38 24.95 18.37
CA PRO A 101 8.55 23.56 18.83
C PRO A 101 7.33 22.71 18.44
N ASP A 102 7.60 21.43 18.15
CA ASP A 102 6.63 20.44 17.69
C ASP A 102 5.64 19.96 18.78
#